data_AF-A0AAD8XZH3-F1
#
_entry.id   AF-A0AAD8XZH3-F1
#
_cell.length_a   1.000
_cell.length_b   1.000
_cell.length_c   1.000
_cell.angle_alpha   90.00
_cell.angle_beta   90.00
_cell.angle_gamma   90.00
#
_symmetry.space_group_name_H-M   'P 1'
#
loop_
_entity.id
_entity.type
_entity.pdbx_description
1 polymer ?
#
loop_
_entity_poly.entity_id
_entity_poly.type
_entity_poly.pdbx_seq_one_letter_code
_entity_poly.pdbx_strand_id
1 'polypeptide(L)'
;MHSSSSSLVIVAAVMGCIARSCAFVLAPKHLMTKKVSESIHDHGTVLWLSNDDDDDAIDISITDNKMMGGGIRDKSFLEREIELISRLDPDHADNNAEYSDLQNQELVVSELWTIWYGERGPLNEQRLRSIEETLGDPSQWENVEQKYMELINEQCKSDGESKLNLCNWVEPANRLATLLYLMGRLKESKTWCEAILEAKPWHIGALSGIVMVCVQLRDEEGATKYIQMGLPNLSMEMRSARKAWVEKNVEIATEQLLQLQSSNEIYEKISKAFSKEIVSTDDDNSSSWQ
;
A
#
# COMPACT_ATOMS: atom_id res chain seq x y z
N MET A 1 -15.40 19.00 -33.04
CA MET A 1 -15.57 17.60 -32.63
C MET A 1 -14.24 16.85 -32.83
N HIS A 2 -13.24 17.09 -31.98
CA HIS A 2 -12.00 16.29 -31.89
C HIS A 2 -11.38 16.60 -30.52
N SER A 3 -11.80 15.90 -29.47
CA SER A 3 -11.19 16.02 -28.13
C SER A 3 -11.32 14.76 -27.26
N SER A 4 -12.00 13.71 -27.73
CA SER A 4 -12.30 12.52 -26.91
C SER A 4 -11.28 11.39 -27.05
N SER A 5 -10.29 11.51 -27.94
CA SER A 5 -9.33 10.43 -28.21
C SER A 5 -8.09 10.44 -27.31
N SER A 6 -7.73 11.60 -26.72
CA SER A 6 -6.53 11.71 -25.88
C SER A 6 -6.71 11.13 -24.47
N SER A 7 -7.93 11.21 -23.92
CA SER A 7 -8.23 10.67 -22.58
C SER A 7 -8.24 9.14 -22.52
N LEU A 8 -8.59 8.48 -23.64
CA LEU A 8 -8.59 7.01 -23.76
C LEU A 8 -7.18 6.41 -23.78
N VAL A 9 -6.20 7.14 -24.32
CA VAL A 9 -4.78 6.71 -24.36
C VAL A 9 -4.15 6.78 -22.97
N ILE A 10 -4.55 7.76 -22.15
CA ILE A 10 -4.08 7.91 -20.76
C ILE A 10 -4.65 6.80 -19.87
N VAL A 11 -5.93 6.45 -20.05
CA VAL A 11 -6.56 5.31 -19.34
C VAL A 11 -5.88 3.99 -19.72
N ALA A 12 -5.49 3.79 -20.98
CA ALA A 12 -4.79 2.57 -21.42
C ALA A 12 -3.36 2.44 -20.86
N ALA A 13 -2.61 3.54 -20.73
CA ALA A 13 -1.27 3.54 -20.15
C ALA A 13 -1.30 3.29 -18.62
N VAL A 14 -2.27 3.89 -17.92
CA VAL A 14 -2.51 3.69 -16.49
C VAL A 14 -3.04 2.27 -16.22
N MET A 15 -3.94 1.77 -17.07
CA MET A 15 -4.34 0.35 -17.08
C MET A 15 -3.16 -0.57 -17.37
N GLY A 16 -2.16 -0.16 -18.17
CA GLY A 16 -0.94 -0.96 -18.41
C GLY A 16 -0.05 -1.09 -17.17
N CYS A 17 0.07 -0.03 -16.37
CA CYS A 17 0.81 -0.08 -15.10
C CYS A 17 0.01 -0.80 -14.00
N ILE A 18 -1.29 -0.53 -13.85
CA ILE A 18 -2.17 -1.26 -12.92
C ILE A 18 -2.28 -2.72 -13.32
N ALA A 19 -2.45 -3.03 -14.61
CA ALA A 19 -2.50 -4.41 -15.09
C ALA A 19 -1.14 -5.11 -15.00
N ARG A 20 0.01 -4.42 -14.91
CA ARG A 20 1.31 -5.08 -14.61
C ARG A 20 1.50 -5.32 -13.12
N SER A 21 1.09 -4.38 -12.27
CA SER A 21 1.03 -4.58 -10.82
C SER A 21 -0.04 -5.61 -10.40
N CYS A 22 -1.15 -5.70 -11.14
CA CYS A 22 -2.16 -6.76 -11.01
C CYS A 22 -1.78 -8.04 -11.79
N ALA A 23 -1.00 -7.98 -12.88
CA ALA A 23 -0.50 -9.18 -13.57
C ALA A 23 0.54 -9.93 -12.74
N PHE A 24 1.18 -9.28 -11.77
CA PHE A 24 1.97 -9.98 -10.75
C PHE A 24 1.09 -10.87 -9.85
N VAL A 25 -0.22 -10.60 -9.76
CA VAL A 25 -1.21 -11.37 -8.99
C VAL A 25 -2.08 -12.28 -9.88
N LEU A 26 -2.22 -11.99 -11.17
CA LEU A 26 -3.15 -12.68 -12.08
C LEU A 26 -2.51 -13.45 -13.24
N ALA A 27 -1.19 -13.63 -13.31
CA ALA A 27 -0.58 -14.49 -14.32
C ALA A 27 -0.89 -15.98 -14.04
N PRO A 28 -1.63 -16.69 -14.91
CA PRO A 28 -1.79 -18.13 -14.80
C PRO A 28 -0.44 -18.79 -15.14
N LYS A 29 0.08 -19.65 -14.24
CA LYS A 29 1.31 -20.44 -14.45
C LYS A 29 1.22 -21.48 -15.59
N HIS A 30 0.20 -21.46 -16.44
CA HIS A 30 0.05 -22.43 -17.52
C HIS A 30 -0.32 -21.77 -18.85
N LEU A 31 0.71 -21.35 -19.59
CA LEU A 31 0.68 -21.31 -21.05
C LEU A 31 2.11 -21.35 -21.62
N MET A 32 2.84 -22.41 -21.28
CA MET A 32 3.92 -22.91 -22.12
C MET A 32 3.29 -23.73 -23.26
N THR A 33 3.39 -23.17 -24.46
CA THR A 33 3.46 -23.85 -25.78
C THR A 33 3.06 -25.33 -25.82
N LYS A 34 1.83 -25.62 -26.28
CA LYS A 34 1.49 -26.92 -26.86
C LYS A 34 2.10 -27.00 -28.27
N LYS A 35 3.17 -27.77 -28.43
CA LYS A 35 3.48 -28.48 -29.68
C LYS A 35 3.07 -29.94 -29.50
N VAL A 36 2.35 -30.43 -30.50
CA VAL A 36 1.81 -31.78 -30.65
C VAL A 36 2.90 -32.76 -31.12
N SER A 37 2.64 -34.06 -30.89
CA SER A 37 3.37 -35.31 -31.25
C SER A 37 4.37 -35.76 -30.18
N GLU A 38 4.36 -36.98 -29.63
CA GLU A 38 3.98 -38.30 -30.17
C GLU A 38 3.77 -39.30 -29.01
N SER A 39 3.09 -40.42 -29.30
CA SER A 39 2.72 -41.51 -28.38
C SER A 39 3.89 -42.39 -27.91
N ILE A 40 3.74 -43.08 -26.77
CA ILE A 40 3.95 -44.54 -26.59
C ILE A 40 3.49 -44.97 -25.16
N HIS A 41 2.89 -46.17 -25.09
CA HIS A 41 2.42 -46.91 -23.91
C HIS A 41 3.51 -47.19 -22.85
N ASP A 42 3.16 -47.36 -21.56
CA ASP A 42 3.12 -48.67 -20.86
C ASP A 42 2.84 -48.53 -19.34
N HIS A 43 2.37 -49.62 -18.74
CA HIS A 43 1.89 -49.87 -17.37
C HIS A 43 2.90 -49.68 -16.23
N GLY A 44 2.40 -49.48 -14.99
CA GLY A 44 3.14 -49.89 -13.79
C GLY A 44 2.69 -49.26 -12.47
N THR A 45 1.84 -49.97 -11.72
CA THR A 45 1.60 -49.78 -10.28
C THR A 45 2.81 -50.28 -9.49
N VAL A 46 3.38 -49.49 -8.57
CA VAL A 46 4.12 -50.00 -7.39
C VAL A 46 3.92 -49.05 -6.20
N LEU A 47 3.31 -49.61 -5.16
CA LEU A 47 3.31 -49.16 -3.76
C LEU A 47 4.69 -49.43 -3.16
N TRP A 48 5.23 -48.58 -2.27
CA TRP A 48 5.85 -48.97 -0.97
C TRP A 48 6.61 -47.81 -0.29
N LEU A 49 6.31 -47.69 1.01
CA LEU A 49 7.15 -47.32 2.16
C LEU A 49 7.59 -45.86 2.37
N SER A 50 6.91 -45.27 3.37
CA SER A 50 7.44 -44.64 4.58
C SER A 50 8.95 -44.38 4.65
N ASN A 51 9.30 -43.16 5.05
CA ASN A 51 10.24 -42.94 6.15
C ASN A 51 9.85 -41.68 6.91
N ASP A 52 9.87 -41.86 8.22
CA ASP A 52 9.68 -40.89 9.29
C ASP A 52 10.88 -39.93 9.41
N ASP A 53 10.68 -38.93 10.26
CA ASP A 53 11.68 -38.15 11.00
C ASP A 53 12.43 -37.04 10.24
N ASP A 54 12.00 -35.79 10.47
CA ASP A 54 12.88 -34.73 10.98
C ASP A 54 12.02 -33.57 11.53
N ASP A 55 11.77 -33.65 12.83
CA ASP A 55 11.25 -32.58 13.70
C ASP A 55 12.34 -31.51 13.87
N ASP A 56 12.39 -30.53 12.95
CA ASP A 56 13.05 -29.25 13.22
C ASP A 56 12.03 -28.26 13.78
N ALA A 57 11.86 -28.34 15.11
CA ALA A 57 11.22 -27.32 15.91
C ALA A 57 12.01 -26.01 15.78
N ILE A 58 11.55 -25.14 14.88
CA ILE A 58 11.99 -23.75 14.81
C ILE A 58 11.40 -23.03 16.03
N ASP A 59 12.17 -23.01 17.11
CA ASP A 59 11.97 -22.17 18.29
C ASP A 59 12.30 -20.71 17.91
N ILE A 60 11.36 -20.05 17.23
CA ILE A 60 11.33 -18.59 17.19
C ILE A 60 10.72 -18.17 18.52
N SER A 61 11.59 -18.02 19.52
CA SER A 61 11.32 -17.19 20.69
C SER A 61 11.13 -15.74 20.21
N ILE A 62 9.89 -15.47 19.77
CA ILE A 62 9.34 -14.13 19.60
C ILE A 62 9.38 -13.51 20.99
N THR A 63 10.47 -12.81 21.27
CA THR A 63 10.56 -11.94 22.43
C THR A 63 9.53 -10.85 22.27
N ASP A 64 8.58 -10.88 23.19
CA ASP A 64 7.57 -9.90 23.53
C ASP A 64 7.86 -8.46 23.05
N ASN A 65 7.39 -8.12 21.85
CA ASN A 65 7.10 -6.73 21.45
C ASN A 65 5.60 -6.46 21.54
N LYS A 66 4.96 -7.04 22.56
CA LYS A 66 3.54 -6.87 22.88
C LYS A 66 3.36 -5.93 24.06
N MET A 67 3.91 -4.73 24.01
CA MET A 67 3.45 -3.58 24.80
C MET A 67 3.74 -2.30 24.01
N MET A 68 2.71 -1.45 23.81
CA MET A 68 2.62 -0.29 22.90
C MET A 68 2.09 -0.58 21.49
N GLY A 69 0.92 -1.24 21.41
CA GLY A 69 0.13 -1.46 20.20
C GLY A 69 -0.55 -0.21 19.66
N GLY A 70 0.23 0.82 19.34
CA GLY A 70 -0.19 1.94 18.52
C GLY A 70 0.94 2.21 17.55
N GLY A 71 1.04 1.42 16.48
CA GLY A 71 2.22 1.47 15.63
C GLY A 71 2.38 2.86 15.05
N ILE A 72 3.36 3.58 15.55
CA ILE A 72 3.78 4.88 15.05
C ILE A 72 4.30 4.62 13.64
N ARG A 73 3.78 5.36 12.66
CA ARG A 73 4.30 5.34 11.28
C ARG A 73 5.80 5.61 11.36
N ASP A 74 6.61 4.66 10.91
CA ASP A 74 8.06 4.78 11.04
C ASP A 74 8.55 5.95 10.18
N LYS A 75 9.25 6.87 10.83
CA LYS A 75 9.84 8.07 10.23
C LYS A 75 10.65 7.71 8.98
N SER A 76 11.38 6.59 9.01
CA SER A 76 12.25 6.16 7.92
C SER A 76 11.45 5.83 6.64
N PHE A 77 10.23 5.27 6.77
CA PHE A 77 9.38 4.94 5.64
C PHE A 77 8.86 6.21 4.96
N LEU A 78 8.44 7.22 5.73
CA LEU A 78 7.93 8.46 5.16
C LEU A 78 9.05 9.30 4.52
N GLU A 79 10.25 9.31 5.11
CA GLU A 79 11.43 9.94 4.48
C GLU A 79 11.77 9.28 3.13
N ARG A 80 11.77 7.94 3.07
CA ARG A 80 11.99 7.23 1.82
C ARG A 80 10.87 7.48 0.81
N GLU A 81 9.62 7.49 1.27
CA GLU A 81 8.47 7.81 0.41
C GLU A 81 8.60 9.21 -0.20
N ILE A 82 9.00 10.22 0.58
CA ILE A 82 9.21 11.59 0.08
C ILE A 82 10.30 11.63 -1.00
N GLU A 83 11.43 10.94 -0.79
CA GLU A 83 12.50 10.85 -1.80
C GLU A 83 12.04 10.14 -3.08
N LEU A 84 11.21 9.10 -2.96
CA LEU A 84 10.67 8.46 -4.16
C LEU A 84 9.69 9.38 -4.89
N ILE A 85 8.84 10.12 -4.18
CA ILE A 85 7.95 11.11 -4.82
C ILE A 85 8.76 12.17 -5.55
N SER A 86 9.86 12.67 -4.96
CA SER A 86 10.71 13.68 -5.62
C SER A 86 11.33 13.14 -6.92
N ARG A 87 11.70 11.86 -6.96
CA ARG A 87 12.24 11.19 -8.15
C ARG A 87 11.23 10.97 -9.29
N LEU A 88 9.93 11.22 -9.05
CA LEU A 88 8.94 11.28 -10.13
C LEU A 88 9.09 12.53 -11.02
N ASP A 89 9.90 13.52 -10.62
CA ASP A 89 10.39 14.60 -11.49
C ASP A 89 11.38 14.00 -12.51
N PRO A 90 11.12 14.09 -13.82
CA PRO A 90 12.04 13.61 -14.84
C PRO A 90 13.46 14.21 -14.75
N ASP A 91 13.59 15.42 -14.22
CA ASP A 91 14.88 16.12 -14.07
C ASP A 91 15.54 15.90 -12.69
N HIS A 92 15.04 14.97 -11.87
CA HIS A 92 15.62 14.68 -10.56
C HIS A 92 17.06 14.15 -10.68
N ALA A 93 17.98 14.69 -9.89
CA ALA A 93 19.41 14.39 -9.99
C ALA A 93 19.75 12.91 -9.74
N ASP A 94 18.98 12.23 -8.90
CA ASP A 94 19.15 10.81 -8.57
C ASP A 94 18.49 9.85 -9.55
N ASN A 95 17.84 10.35 -10.61
CA ASN A 95 17.37 9.49 -11.69
C ASN A 95 18.55 8.98 -12.52
N ASN A 96 18.47 7.72 -12.95
CA ASN A 96 19.54 7.12 -13.73
C ASN A 96 19.55 7.74 -15.13
N ALA A 97 20.63 8.45 -15.48
CA ALA A 97 20.81 9.08 -16.78
C ALA A 97 20.90 8.07 -17.95
N GLU A 98 21.19 6.80 -17.68
CA GLU A 98 21.16 5.73 -18.68
C GLU A 98 19.74 5.24 -18.99
N TYR A 99 18.76 5.59 -18.14
CA TYR A 99 17.37 5.19 -18.28
C TYR A 99 16.53 6.30 -18.89
N SER A 100 15.54 5.92 -19.69
CA SER A 100 14.48 6.83 -20.11
C SER A 100 13.65 7.30 -18.92
N ASP A 101 12.98 8.44 -19.05
CA ASP A 101 12.05 8.96 -18.03
C ASP A 101 10.99 7.92 -17.64
N LEU A 102 10.53 7.10 -18.59
CA LEU A 102 9.57 6.04 -18.34
C LEU A 102 10.16 4.93 -17.46
N GLN A 103 11.38 4.48 -17.75
CA GLN A 103 12.06 3.46 -16.96
C GLN A 103 12.33 3.96 -15.53
N ASN A 104 12.79 5.20 -15.38
CA ASN A 104 12.98 5.81 -14.05
C ASN A 104 11.64 5.89 -13.30
N GLN A 105 10.56 6.33 -13.95
CA GLN A 105 9.22 6.33 -13.34
C GLN A 105 8.78 4.92 -12.93
N GLU A 106 8.94 3.91 -13.79
CA GLU A 106 8.53 2.54 -13.48
C GLU A 106 9.25 1.98 -12.26
N LEU A 107 10.55 2.26 -12.12
CA LEU A 107 11.33 1.88 -10.94
C LEU A 107 10.82 2.57 -9.68
N VAL A 108 10.68 3.89 -9.72
CA VAL A 108 10.20 4.68 -8.58
C VAL A 108 8.80 4.24 -8.15
N VAL A 109 7.89 4.06 -9.11
CA VAL A 109 6.52 3.58 -8.82
C VAL A 109 6.55 2.17 -8.23
N SER A 110 7.40 1.28 -8.74
CA SER A 110 7.56 -0.06 -8.17
C SER A 110 8.05 -0.01 -6.71
N GLU A 111 9.00 0.88 -6.40
CA GLU A 111 9.50 1.06 -5.03
C GLU A 111 8.45 1.67 -4.10
N LEU A 112 7.65 2.64 -4.58
CA LEU A 112 6.51 3.19 -3.83
C LEU A 112 5.52 2.10 -3.44
N TRP A 113 5.18 1.19 -4.36
CA TRP A 113 4.32 0.05 -4.04
C TRP A 113 4.92 -0.84 -2.96
N THR A 114 6.22 -1.15 -3.02
CA THR A 114 6.90 -1.94 -1.97
C THR A 114 6.74 -1.28 -0.60
N ILE A 115 6.92 0.05 -0.52
CA ILE A 115 6.74 0.81 0.72
C ILE A 115 5.29 0.76 1.20
N TRP A 116 4.31 1.01 0.32
CA TRP A 116 2.91 1.05 0.72
C TRP A 116 2.38 -0.32 1.17
N TYR A 117 2.82 -1.40 0.55
CA TYR A 117 2.53 -2.76 1.03
C TYR A 117 3.21 -3.06 2.38
N GLY A 118 4.45 -2.62 2.54
CA GLY A 118 5.29 -2.89 3.71
C GLY A 118 5.16 -1.89 4.86
N GLU A 119 4.29 -0.89 4.76
CA GLU A 119 4.23 0.27 5.69
C GLU A 119 3.97 -0.14 7.15
N ARG A 120 3.41 -1.34 7.37
CA ARG A 120 3.14 -1.93 8.70
C ARG A 120 4.01 -3.14 9.03
N GLY A 121 5.15 -3.25 8.37
CA GLY A 121 6.13 -4.31 8.57
C GLY A 121 5.81 -5.61 7.82
N PRO A 122 6.77 -6.55 7.80
CA PRO A 122 6.74 -7.72 6.93
C PRO A 122 5.60 -8.69 7.23
N LEU A 123 5.18 -8.82 8.48
CA LEU A 123 4.06 -9.70 8.85
C LEU A 123 2.73 -9.19 8.29
N ASN A 124 2.49 -7.89 8.37
CA ASN A 124 1.28 -7.27 7.84
C ASN A 124 1.30 -7.25 6.30
N GLU A 125 2.46 -7.01 5.69
CA GLU A 125 2.64 -7.17 4.25
C GLU A 125 2.27 -8.58 3.79
N GLN A 126 2.82 -9.60 4.45
CA GLN A 126 2.53 -11.00 4.14
C GLN A 126 1.03 -11.30 4.25
N ARG A 127 0.38 -10.80 5.31
CA ARG A 127 -1.08 -10.94 5.50
C ARG A 127 -1.86 -10.24 4.40
N LEU A 128 -1.44 -9.03 3.99
CA LEU A 128 -2.09 -8.33 2.87
C LEU A 128 -1.98 -9.13 1.57
N ARG A 129 -0.79 -9.67 1.28
CA ARG A 129 -0.55 -10.50 0.08
C ARG A 129 -1.34 -11.81 0.08
N SER A 130 -1.48 -12.46 1.24
CA SER A 130 -2.26 -13.72 1.31
C SER A 130 -3.76 -13.51 1.09
N ILE A 131 -4.29 -12.32 1.40
CA ILE A 131 -5.67 -11.96 1.03
C ILE A 131 -5.80 -11.91 -0.51
N GLU A 132 -4.81 -11.34 -1.20
CA GLU A 132 -4.83 -11.16 -2.66
C GLU A 132 -4.77 -12.47 -3.45
N GLU A 133 -4.22 -13.56 -2.88
CA GLU A 133 -4.16 -14.88 -3.53
C GLU A 133 -5.54 -15.42 -3.94
N THR A 134 -6.59 -15.02 -3.22
CA THR A 134 -7.97 -15.43 -3.46
C THR A 134 -8.82 -14.39 -4.18
N LEU A 135 -8.23 -13.24 -4.54
CA LEU A 135 -8.93 -12.13 -5.20
C LEU A 135 -9.46 -12.50 -6.60
N GLY A 136 -8.80 -13.45 -7.28
CA GLY A 136 -9.16 -13.91 -8.62
C GLY A 136 -10.40 -14.81 -8.69
N ASP A 137 -10.93 -15.26 -7.55
CA ASP A 137 -12.11 -16.12 -7.47
C ASP A 137 -13.34 -15.34 -6.95
N PRO A 138 -14.32 -15.00 -7.82
CA PRO A 138 -15.52 -14.28 -7.41
C PRO A 138 -16.34 -14.96 -6.31
N SER A 139 -16.24 -16.29 -6.16
CA SER A 139 -16.92 -17.01 -5.08
C SER A 139 -16.36 -16.71 -3.70
N GLN A 140 -15.11 -16.21 -3.63
CA GLN A 140 -14.42 -15.87 -2.39
C GLN A 140 -14.52 -14.39 -2.03
N TRP A 141 -15.06 -13.54 -2.91
CA TRP A 141 -15.02 -12.08 -2.77
C TRP A 141 -15.58 -11.55 -1.45
N GLU A 142 -16.67 -12.13 -0.92
CA GLU A 142 -17.21 -11.73 0.39
C GLU A 142 -16.22 -12.04 1.54
N ASN A 143 -15.53 -13.19 1.48
CA ASN A 143 -14.51 -13.56 2.45
C ASN A 143 -13.27 -12.66 2.34
N VAL A 144 -12.87 -12.31 1.12
CA VAL A 144 -11.75 -11.39 0.85
C VAL A 144 -12.06 -10.00 1.40
N GLU A 145 -13.27 -9.48 1.16
CA GLU A 145 -13.71 -8.20 1.72
C GLU A 145 -13.65 -8.21 3.25
N GLN A 146 -14.15 -9.27 3.88
CA GLN A 146 -14.11 -9.41 5.34
C GLN A 146 -12.65 -9.36 5.85
N LYS A 147 -11.73 -10.08 5.21
CA LYS A 147 -10.31 -10.09 5.60
C LYS A 147 -9.65 -8.71 5.44
N TYR A 148 -9.97 -7.97 4.38
CA TYR A 148 -9.50 -6.58 4.25
C TYR A 148 -10.04 -5.71 5.37
N MET A 149 -11.34 -5.79 5.67
CA MET A 149 -11.95 -5.01 6.74
C MET A 149 -11.36 -5.34 8.11
N GLU A 150 -11.09 -6.61 8.40
CA GLU A 150 -10.38 -7.03 9.62
C GLU A 150 -9.00 -6.39 9.70
N LEU A 151 -8.19 -6.50 8.64
CA LEU A 151 -6.85 -5.91 8.59
C LEU A 151 -6.87 -4.38 8.75
N ILE A 152 -7.79 -3.70 8.07
CA ILE A 152 -7.97 -2.24 8.17
C ILE A 152 -8.36 -1.86 9.60
N ASN A 153 -9.32 -2.57 10.21
CA ASN A 153 -9.75 -2.27 11.58
C ASN A 153 -8.62 -2.47 12.58
N GLU A 154 -7.83 -3.54 12.46
CA GLU A 154 -6.71 -3.79 13.36
C GLU A 154 -5.59 -2.74 13.25
N GLN A 155 -5.36 -2.17 12.06
CA GLN A 155 -4.23 -1.26 11.83
C GLN A 155 -4.60 0.22 11.82
N CYS A 156 -5.86 0.56 11.51
CA CYS A 156 -6.31 1.93 11.31
C CYS A 156 -7.37 2.39 12.32
N LYS A 157 -7.88 1.50 13.18
CA LYS A 157 -8.82 1.91 14.23
C LYS A 157 -8.07 2.14 15.53
N SER A 158 -8.23 3.33 16.11
CA SER A 158 -7.75 3.62 17.46
C SER A 158 -8.79 3.20 18.51
N ASP A 159 -8.31 2.79 19.68
CA ASP A 159 -9.18 2.43 20.81
C ASP A 159 -10.11 3.60 21.17
N GLY A 160 -11.42 3.34 21.14
CA GLY A 160 -12.45 4.32 21.49
C GLY A 160 -12.87 5.27 20.36
N GLU A 161 -12.25 5.20 19.17
CA GLU A 161 -12.65 6.02 18.02
C GLU A 161 -13.58 5.27 17.05
N SER A 162 -14.60 5.99 16.57
CA SER A 162 -15.54 5.46 15.57
C SER A 162 -15.04 5.63 14.13
N LYS A 163 -14.10 6.55 13.89
CA LYS A 163 -13.55 6.86 12.57
C LYS A 163 -12.25 6.09 12.34
N LEU A 164 -12.04 5.59 11.13
CA LEU A 164 -10.78 5.00 10.70
C LEU A 164 -9.73 6.09 10.46
N ASN A 165 -8.53 5.89 10.98
CA ASN A 165 -7.36 6.70 10.70
C ASN A 165 -6.51 6.04 9.61
N LEU A 166 -6.88 6.26 8.35
CA LEU A 166 -6.16 5.70 7.21
C LEU A 166 -4.76 6.27 7.02
N CYS A 167 -4.39 7.37 7.70
CA CYS A 167 -3.01 7.87 7.71
C CYS A 167 -2.02 6.86 8.31
N ASN A 168 -2.51 5.83 9.02
CA ASN A 168 -1.70 4.74 9.53
C ASN A 168 -1.27 3.77 8.43
N TRP A 169 -2.20 3.34 7.56
CA TRP A 169 -1.92 2.42 6.46
C TRP A 169 -3.04 2.40 5.41
N VAL A 170 -2.76 2.95 4.24
CA VAL A 170 -3.75 3.14 3.17
C VAL A 170 -3.87 1.96 2.21
N GLU A 171 -2.84 1.10 2.10
CA GLU A 171 -2.79 0.08 1.05
C GLU A 171 -3.91 -0.98 1.17
N PRO A 172 -4.24 -1.55 2.35
CA PRO A 172 -5.35 -2.49 2.46
C PRO A 172 -6.69 -1.86 2.05
N ALA A 173 -6.90 -0.57 2.33
CA ALA A 173 -8.09 0.16 1.89
C ALA A 173 -8.11 0.33 0.36
N ASN A 174 -6.96 0.56 -0.28
CA ASN A 174 -6.85 0.63 -1.74
C ASN A 174 -7.19 -0.73 -2.39
N ARG A 175 -6.78 -1.84 -1.77
CA ARG A 175 -7.16 -3.19 -2.22
C ARG A 175 -8.63 -3.49 -2.04
N LEU A 176 -9.21 -3.09 -0.92
CA LEU A 176 -10.65 -3.17 -0.71
C LEU A 176 -11.42 -2.34 -1.77
N ALA A 177 -10.99 -1.11 -2.06
CA ALA A 177 -11.60 -0.27 -3.09
C ALA A 177 -11.59 -0.96 -4.46
N THR A 178 -10.50 -1.66 -4.79
CA THR A 178 -10.37 -2.45 -6.02
C THR A 178 -11.36 -3.62 -6.04
N LEU A 179 -11.46 -4.39 -4.95
CA LEU A 179 -12.43 -5.48 -4.83
C LEU A 179 -13.87 -4.97 -4.99
N LEU A 180 -14.23 -3.87 -4.34
CA LEU A 180 -15.55 -3.26 -4.43
C LEU A 180 -15.88 -2.81 -5.86
N TYR A 181 -14.89 -2.30 -6.60
CA TYR A 181 -15.04 -2.01 -8.02
C TYR A 181 -15.33 -3.28 -8.83
N LEU A 182 -14.59 -4.37 -8.59
CA LEU A 182 -14.80 -5.66 -9.25
C LEU A 182 -16.18 -6.26 -8.96
N MET A 183 -16.69 -6.08 -7.73
CA MET A 183 -18.05 -6.45 -7.34
C MET A 183 -19.16 -5.56 -7.94
N GLY A 184 -18.80 -4.47 -8.65
CA GLY A 184 -19.75 -3.48 -9.15
C GLY A 184 -20.32 -2.55 -8.07
N ARG A 185 -19.77 -2.56 -6.86
CA ARG A 185 -20.12 -1.67 -5.72
C ARG A 185 -19.41 -0.33 -5.85
N LEU A 186 -19.68 0.35 -6.96
CA LEU A 186 -18.91 1.53 -7.41
C LEU A 186 -18.96 2.71 -6.45
N LYS A 187 -20.11 2.98 -5.82
CA LYS A 187 -20.23 4.08 -4.86
C LYS A 187 -19.34 3.87 -3.64
N GLU A 188 -19.26 2.63 -3.15
CA GLU A 188 -18.43 2.29 -2.00
C GLU A 188 -16.95 2.32 -2.37
N SER A 189 -16.60 1.79 -3.55
CA SER A 189 -15.25 1.91 -4.10
C SER A 189 -14.81 3.38 -4.19
N LYS A 190 -15.68 4.27 -4.68
CA LYS A 190 -15.43 5.72 -4.71
C LYS A 190 -15.15 6.28 -3.32
N THR A 191 -16.01 5.99 -2.34
CA THR A 191 -15.85 6.46 -0.96
C THR A 191 -14.50 6.05 -0.37
N TRP A 192 -14.07 4.81 -0.60
CA TRP A 192 -12.77 4.33 -0.14
C TRP A 192 -11.61 5.06 -0.82
N CYS A 193 -11.66 5.25 -2.14
CA CYS A 193 -10.66 6.03 -2.84
C CYS A 193 -10.58 7.48 -2.32
N GLU A 194 -11.72 8.12 -2.05
CA GLU A 194 -11.75 9.49 -1.49
C GLU A 194 -11.10 9.53 -0.11
N ALA A 195 -11.38 8.57 0.76
CA ALA A 195 -10.76 8.47 2.09
C ALA A 195 -9.24 8.22 2.01
N ILE A 196 -8.78 7.40 1.04
CA ILE A 196 -7.34 7.18 0.81
C ILE A 196 -6.67 8.46 0.34
N LEU A 197 -7.30 9.22 -0.57
CA LEU A 197 -6.74 10.47 -1.10
C LEU A 197 -6.78 11.62 -0.10
N GLU A 198 -7.68 11.57 0.89
CA GLU A 198 -7.63 12.47 2.06
C GLU A 198 -6.38 12.20 2.90
N ALA A 199 -6.03 10.93 3.11
CA ALA A 199 -4.85 10.54 3.89
C ALA A 199 -3.52 10.69 3.12
N LYS A 200 -3.52 10.29 1.84
CA LYS A 200 -2.33 10.23 0.97
C LYS A 200 -2.68 10.76 -0.43
N PRO A 201 -2.67 12.09 -0.64
CA PRO A 201 -3.08 12.71 -1.91
C PRO A 201 -2.27 12.28 -3.14
N TRP A 202 -1.03 11.83 -2.95
CA TRP A 202 -0.14 11.33 -3.99
C TRP A 202 -0.27 9.83 -4.28
N HIS A 203 -1.22 9.11 -3.65
CA HIS A 203 -1.37 7.68 -3.85
C HIS A 203 -1.84 7.37 -5.28
N ILE A 204 -0.90 7.01 -6.15
CA ILE A 204 -1.12 6.83 -7.59
C ILE A 204 -2.18 5.73 -7.88
N GLY A 205 -2.19 4.67 -7.07
CA GLY A 205 -3.23 3.63 -7.11
C GLY A 205 -4.66 4.17 -6.92
N ALA A 206 -4.92 4.90 -5.84
CA ALA A 206 -6.24 5.47 -5.57
C ALA A 206 -6.63 6.56 -6.58
N LEU A 207 -5.68 7.41 -7.03
CA LEU A 207 -5.92 8.44 -8.05
C LEU A 207 -6.39 7.83 -9.37
N SER A 208 -5.79 6.72 -9.78
CA SER A 208 -6.18 6.03 -11.01
C SER A 208 -7.48 5.23 -10.84
N GLY A 209 -7.63 4.52 -9.71
CA GLY A 209 -8.84 3.77 -9.37
C GLY A 209 -10.09 4.66 -9.32
N ILE A 210 -10.02 5.83 -8.69
CA ILE A 210 -11.19 6.71 -8.57
C ILE A 210 -11.63 7.28 -9.92
N VAL A 211 -10.71 7.53 -10.85
CA VAL A 211 -11.05 7.95 -12.21
C VAL A 211 -11.85 6.85 -12.91
N MET A 212 -11.41 5.59 -12.81
CA MET A 212 -12.14 4.44 -13.38
C MET A 212 -13.54 4.31 -12.77
N VAL A 213 -13.65 4.47 -11.46
CA VAL A 213 -14.94 4.44 -10.74
C VAL A 213 -15.86 5.56 -11.21
N CYS A 214 -15.37 6.80 -11.28
CA CYS A 214 -16.14 7.95 -11.78
C CYS A 214 -16.62 7.74 -13.22
N VAL A 215 -15.76 7.21 -14.11
CA VAL A 215 -16.15 6.90 -15.50
C VAL A 215 -17.27 5.86 -15.53
N GLN A 216 -17.20 4.78 -14.77
CA GLN A 216 -18.28 3.78 -14.72
C GLN A 216 -19.58 4.33 -14.11
N LEU A 217 -19.48 5.23 -13.13
CA LEU A 217 -20.61 5.94 -12.55
C LEU A 217 -21.21 7.02 -13.47
N ARG A 218 -20.57 7.33 -14.61
CA ARG A 218 -20.88 8.47 -15.48
C ARG A 218 -20.81 9.82 -14.76
N ASP A 219 -19.89 9.91 -13.81
CA ASP A 219 -19.55 11.11 -13.05
C ASP A 219 -18.41 11.85 -13.77
N GLU A 220 -18.76 12.63 -14.80
CA GLU A 220 -17.80 13.35 -15.64
C GLU A 220 -17.01 14.41 -14.86
N GLU A 221 -17.67 15.08 -13.91
CA GLU A 221 -17.06 16.09 -13.05
C GLU A 221 -16.01 15.45 -12.13
N GLY A 222 -16.38 14.35 -11.45
CA GLY A 222 -15.46 13.58 -10.62
C GLY A 222 -14.28 13.02 -11.41
N ALA A 223 -14.53 12.45 -12.60
CA ALA A 223 -13.46 11.95 -13.46
C ALA A 223 -12.47 13.07 -13.84
N THR A 224 -12.99 14.24 -14.24
CA THR A 224 -12.16 15.40 -14.59
C THR A 224 -11.34 15.90 -13.41
N LYS A 225 -11.97 16.05 -12.24
CA LYS A 225 -11.31 16.45 -10.99
C LYS A 225 -10.13 15.53 -10.67
N TYR A 226 -10.35 14.22 -10.65
CA TYR A 226 -9.32 13.28 -10.24
C TYR A 226 -8.23 13.05 -11.30
N ILE A 227 -8.55 13.21 -12.60
CA ILE A 227 -7.53 13.27 -13.66
C ILE A 227 -6.57 14.44 -13.42
N GLN A 228 -7.08 15.62 -13.05
CA GLN A 228 -6.25 16.80 -12.77
C GLN A 228 -5.42 16.66 -11.50
N MET A 229 -5.87 15.86 -10.54
CA MET A 229 -5.09 15.50 -9.35
C MET A 229 -4.04 14.41 -9.63
N GLY A 230 -4.18 13.65 -10.71
CA GLY A 230 -3.31 12.55 -11.10
C GLY A 230 -1.89 12.99 -11.48
N LEU A 231 -0.93 12.06 -11.40
CA LEU A 231 0.43 12.26 -11.88
C LEU A 231 0.41 12.59 -13.39
N PRO A 232 0.86 13.78 -13.82
CA PRO A 232 0.87 14.13 -15.25
C PRO A 232 1.79 13.21 -16.06
N ASN A 233 1.43 12.96 -17.33
CA ASN A 233 2.21 12.09 -18.21
C ASN A 233 3.61 12.66 -18.55
N LEU A 234 4.46 11.83 -19.14
CA LEU A 234 5.87 12.16 -19.47
C LEU A 234 6.05 12.95 -20.77
N SER A 235 4.97 13.48 -21.37
CA SER A 235 5.12 14.32 -22.57
C SER A 235 5.86 15.61 -22.25
N MET A 236 6.56 16.16 -23.24
CA MET A 236 7.33 17.40 -23.07
C MET A 236 6.42 18.56 -22.66
N GLU A 237 5.18 18.57 -23.16
CA GLU A 237 4.16 19.58 -22.86
C GLU A 237 3.70 19.53 -21.39
N MET A 238 3.70 18.34 -20.78
CA MET A 238 3.25 18.14 -19.40
C MET A 238 4.38 18.20 -18.38
N ARG A 239 5.64 18.33 -18.81
CA ARG A 239 6.82 18.27 -17.94
C ARG A 239 6.78 19.28 -16.80
N SER A 240 6.42 20.54 -17.09
CA SER A 240 6.29 21.57 -16.05
C SER A 240 5.14 21.29 -15.08
N ALA A 241 4.00 20.79 -15.58
CA ALA A 241 2.87 20.42 -14.73
C ALA A 241 3.22 19.23 -13.83
N ARG A 242 4.01 18.28 -14.34
CA ARG A 242 4.53 17.15 -13.58
C ARG A 242 5.47 17.59 -12.47
N LYS A 243 6.40 18.49 -12.76
CA LYS A 243 7.28 19.08 -11.75
C LYS A 243 6.49 19.77 -10.63
N ALA A 244 5.50 20.59 -11.00
CA ALA A 244 4.62 21.24 -10.03
C ALA A 244 3.80 20.23 -9.19
N TRP A 245 3.37 19.12 -9.80
CA TRP A 245 2.72 18.02 -9.09
C TRP A 245 3.66 17.39 -8.05
N VAL A 246 4.91 17.14 -8.43
CA VAL A 246 5.93 16.56 -7.54
C VAL A 246 6.23 17.49 -6.38
N GLU A 247 6.55 18.76 -6.65
CA GLU A 247 6.85 19.78 -5.64
C GLU A 247 5.71 19.88 -4.61
N LYS A 248 4.47 19.99 -5.07
CA LYS A 248 3.29 20.05 -4.20
C LYS A 248 3.17 18.81 -3.31
N ASN A 249 3.32 17.61 -3.87
CA ASN A 249 3.12 16.38 -3.09
C ASN A 249 4.28 16.09 -2.14
N VAL A 250 5.51 16.47 -2.50
CA VAL A 250 6.67 16.47 -1.58
C VAL A 250 6.42 17.42 -0.42
N GLU A 251 5.89 18.62 -0.67
CA GLU A 251 5.55 19.59 0.38
C GLU A 251 4.53 19.01 1.37
N ILE A 252 3.39 18.48 0.88
CA ILE A 252 2.36 17.88 1.74
C ILE A 252 2.93 16.69 2.53
N ALA A 253 3.71 15.82 1.89
CA ALA A 253 4.33 14.67 2.56
C ALA A 253 5.35 15.10 3.63
N THR A 254 6.10 16.17 3.38
CA THR A 254 7.03 16.75 4.34
C THR A 254 6.29 17.36 5.53
N GLU A 255 5.17 18.05 5.30
CA GLU A 255 4.31 18.56 6.39
C GLU A 255 3.80 17.42 7.27
N GLN A 256 3.36 16.30 6.67
CA GLN A 256 2.97 15.11 7.44
C GLN A 256 4.13 14.56 8.28
N LEU A 257 5.35 14.51 7.72
CA LEU A 257 6.55 14.09 8.44
C LEU A 257 6.85 15.00 9.65
N LEU A 258 6.75 16.31 9.47
CA LEU A 258 6.97 17.28 10.55
C LEU A 258 5.92 17.16 11.66
N GLN A 259 4.66 16.93 11.31
CA GLN A 259 3.59 16.69 12.29
C GLN A 259 3.84 15.41 13.11
N LEU A 260 4.28 14.33 12.46
CA LEU A 260 4.66 13.08 13.13
C LEU A 260 5.86 13.29 14.06
N GLN A 261 6.89 14.00 13.62
CA GLN A 261 8.07 14.32 14.44
C GLN A 261 7.67 15.12 15.68
N SER A 262 6.87 16.18 15.50
CA SER A 262 6.39 17.02 16.60
C SER A 262 5.58 16.21 17.62
N SER A 263 4.74 15.28 17.15
CA SER A 263 3.96 14.41 18.02
C SER A 263 4.86 13.47 18.82
N ASN A 264 5.84 12.84 18.19
CA ASN A 264 6.80 11.95 18.85
C ASN A 264 7.62 12.66 19.93
N GLU A 265 8.05 13.91 19.68
CA GLU A 265 8.75 14.70 20.69
C GLU A 265 7.92 14.98 21.94
N ILE A 266 6.61 15.19 21.77
CA ILE A 266 5.69 15.39 22.90
C ILE A 266 5.57 14.11 23.72
N TYR A 267 5.39 12.95 23.08
CA TYR A 267 5.33 11.66 23.77
C TYR A 267 6.62 11.35 24.54
N GLU A 268 7.78 11.63 23.94
CA GLU A 268 9.09 11.47 24.61
C GLU A 268 9.21 12.36 25.85
N LYS A 269 8.77 13.62 25.78
CA LYS A 269 8.77 14.54 26.92
C LYS A 269 7.84 14.05 28.03
N ILE A 270 6.65 13.59 27.68
CA ILE A 270 5.66 13.06 28.62
C ILE A 270 6.20 11.80 29.29
N SER A 271 6.73 10.85 28.51
CA SER A 271 7.33 9.60 29.01
C SER A 271 8.45 9.89 30.02
N LYS A 272 9.37 10.80 29.68
CA LYS A 272 10.46 11.22 30.58
C LYS A 272 9.97 11.89 31.86
N ALA A 273 8.89 12.67 31.79
CA ALA A 273 8.29 13.31 32.97
C ALA A 273 7.69 12.26 33.92
N PHE A 274 6.94 11.28 33.39
CA PHE A 274 6.38 10.18 34.19
C PHE A 274 7.45 9.28 34.81
N SER A 275 8.54 8.98 34.09
CA SER A 275 9.65 8.20 34.65
C SER A 275 10.37 8.93 35.80
N LYS A 276 10.34 10.27 35.83
CA LYS A 276 11.00 11.07 36.86
C LYS A 276 10.18 11.17 38.15
N GLU A 277 8.85 11.12 38.07
CA GLU A 277 7.98 11.16 39.25
C GLU A 277 8.03 9.83 40.04
N ILE A 278 8.09 8.68 39.34
CA ILE A 278 8.11 7.34 39.97
C ILE A 278 9.40 7.10 40.78
N VAL A 279 10.54 7.68 40.37
CA VAL A 279 11.82 7.51 41.09
C VAL A 279 11.90 8.39 42.35
N SER A 280 11.01 9.36 42.53
CA SER A 280 11.06 10.31 43.66
C SER A 280 10.25 9.92 44.90
N THR A 281 9.53 8.80 44.87
CA THR A 281 8.61 8.38 45.95
C THR A 281 9.13 7.28 46.86
N ASP A 282 10.34 6.74 46.66
CA ASP A 282 10.82 5.56 47.39
C ASP A 282 11.83 5.84 48.54
N ASP A 283 12.13 7.10 48.86
CA ASP A 283 13.18 7.42 49.86
C ASP A 283 12.69 7.82 51.27
N ASP A 284 11.40 7.72 51.60
CA ASP A 284 10.89 8.28 52.88
C ASP A 284 9.93 7.38 53.69
N ASN A 285 10.19 6.07 53.76
CA ASN A 285 9.47 5.23 54.73
C ASN A 285 10.30 4.09 55.36
N SER A 286 11.49 4.40 55.85
CA SER A 286 12.26 3.51 56.75
C SER A 286 12.67 4.23 58.04
N SER A 287 11.69 4.70 58.82
CA SER A 287 11.91 5.02 60.25
C SER A 287 10.60 5.29 60.99
N SER A 288 9.85 4.25 61.38
CA SER A 288 8.93 4.36 62.53
C SER A 288 8.38 3.02 63.00
N TRP A 289 9.24 2.08 63.43
CA TRP A 289 8.84 0.98 64.34
C TRP A 289 10.06 0.50 65.13
N GLN A 290 10.45 1.26 66.16
CA GLN A 290 11.21 0.76 67.31
C GLN A 290 10.70 1.45 68.57
#